data_AF-A0A7V3CSE9-F1
#
_entry.id   AF-A0A7V3CSE9-F1
#
_cell.length_a   1.000
_cell.length_b   1.000
_cell.length_c   1.000
_cell.angle_alpha   90.00
_cell.angle_beta   90.00
_cell.angle_gamma   90.00
#
_symmetry.space_group_name_H-M   'P 1'
#
loop_
_entity.id
_entity.type
_entity.pdbx_description
1 polymer ?
#
loop_
_entity_poly.entity_id
_entity_poly.type
_entity_poly.pdbx_seq_one_letter_code
_entity_poly.pdbx_strand_id
1 'polypeptide(L)'
;MYDYKKWRFAAMGRDITGTFNAWSYSLTEEEKNTFEVTGNEIPSNSVEVTVPKLILGASRQFMVWKERISILAELNLVNTFDGKRNTVIKTDVWSMEPMLGTEIGYKNIVFLRGGIGNIQKALNAKGNAYTTTMQPNIGAGVKYKIFALDYAYTDIGDRSLALYSHIISLKIDINKKPK
;
A
#
# COMPACT_ATOMS: atom_id res chain seq x y z
N MET A 1 -1.25 -19.53 -5.12
CA MET A 1 -0.74 -18.87 -6.34
C MET A 1 -0.77 -19.88 -7.48
N TYR A 2 -1.15 -19.46 -8.67
CA TYR A 2 -1.35 -20.33 -9.83
C TYR A 2 -0.67 -19.72 -11.07
N ASP A 3 0.21 -20.49 -11.72
CA ASP A 3 0.91 -20.05 -12.93
C ASP A 3 0.26 -20.71 -14.17
N TYR A 4 -0.12 -19.90 -15.16
CA TYR A 4 -0.71 -20.36 -16.42
C TYR A 4 -0.18 -19.55 -17.61
N LYS A 5 0.48 -20.22 -18.57
CA LYS A 5 1.00 -19.60 -19.80
C LYS A 5 1.70 -18.25 -19.58
N LYS A 6 2.61 -18.20 -18.60
CA LYS A 6 3.40 -17.01 -18.18
C LYS A 6 2.61 -15.94 -17.41
N TRP A 7 1.33 -16.15 -17.16
CA TRP A 7 0.57 -15.37 -16.18
C TRP A 7 0.66 -16.01 -14.81
N ARG A 8 0.63 -15.17 -13.79
CA ARG A 8 0.60 -15.56 -12.40
C ARG A 8 -0.62 -14.95 -11.75
N PHE A 9 -1.43 -15.80 -11.13
CA PHE A 9 -2.63 -15.41 -10.42
C PHE A 9 -2.47 -15.72 -8.93
N ALA A 10 -2.87 -14.79 -8.09
CA ALA A 10 -2.82 -14.93 -6.64
C ALA A 10 -4.12 -14.42 -6.01
N ALA A 11 -4.52 -15.07 -4.92
CA ALA A 11 -5.57 -14.59 -4.04
C ALA A 11 -4.97 -14.51 -2.63
N MET A 12 -5.15 -13.38 -1.96
CA MET A 12 -4.69 -13.16 -0.60
C MET A 12 -5.86 -12.65 0.23
N GLY A 13 -6.29 -13.45 1.22
CA GLY A 13 -7.18 -12.98 2.27
C GLY A 13 -6.38 -12.31 3.39
N ARG A 14 -6.87 -11.19 3.91
CA ARG A 14 -6.35 -10.51 5.10
C ARG A 14 -7.48 -10.32 6.11
N ASP A 15 -7.13 -10.36 7.39
CA ASP A 15 -8.05 -10.08 8.49
C ASP A 15 -9.35 -10.91 8.40
N ILE A 16 -9.24 -12.18 7.97
CA ILE A 16 -10.40 -13.04 7.63
C ILE A 16 -11.37 -13.19 8.80
N THR A 17 -10.85 -13.22 10.03
CA THR A 17 -11.63 -13.32 11.27
C THR A 17 -11.91 -11.97 11.92
N GLY A 18 -11.58 -10.86 11.24
CA GLY A 18 -11.49 -9.53 11.84
C GLY A 18 -10.24 -9.40 12.72
N THR A 19 -9.65 -8.20 12.70
CA THR A 19 -8.54 -7.83 13.57
C THR A 19 -8.95 -6.60 14.36
N PHE A 20 -8.77 -6.63 15.69
CA PHE A 20 -9.11 -5.53 16.57
C PHE A 20 -7.82 -4.80 16.98
N ASN A 21 -7.75 -3.50 16.74
CA ASN A 21 -6.68 -2.64 17.22
C ASN A 21 -7.20 -1.83 18.41
N ALA A 22 -6.58 -1.99 19.57
CA ALA A 22 -6.91 -1.22 20.76
C ALA A 22 -5.81 -0.20 21.03
N TRP A 23 -6.21 1.06 21.14
CA TRP A 23 -5.33 2.17 21.50
C TRP A 23 -5.57 2.52 22.95
N SER A 24 -4.52 2.48 23.75
CA SER A 24 -4.54 2.90 25.15
C SER A 24 -3.63 4.09 25.32
N TYR A 25 -4.16 5.16 25.90
CA TYR A 25 -3.45 6.38 26.25
C TYR A 25 -3.31 6.45 27.77
N SER A 26 -2.10 6.67 28.24
CA SER A 26 -1.82 6.96 29.64
C SER A 26 -1.13 8.31 29.70
N LEU A 27 -1.91 9.37 29.93
CA LEU A 27 -1.41 10.74 30.00
C LEU A 27 -1.21 11.19 31.45
N THR A 28 -0.07 11.81 31.73
CA THR A 28 0.23 12.51 32.97
C THR A 28 -0.58 13.80 33.11
N GLU A 29 -0.68 14.36 34.32
CA GLU A 29 -1.39 15.62 34.55
C GLU A 29 -0.75 16.81 33.80
N GLU A 30 0.58 16.81 33.65
CA GLU A 30 1.30 17.85 32.90
C GLU A 30 0.99 17.81 31.39
N GLU A 31 0.86 16.60 30.83
CA GLU A 31 0.43 16.41 29.44
C GLU A 31 -1.02 16.88 29.25
N LYS A 32 -1.94 16.50 30.14
CA LYS A 32 -3.34 16.95 30.09
C LYS A 32 -3.46 18.48 30.14
N ASN A 33 -2.70 19.13 31.04
CA ASN A 33 -2.64 20.58 31.11
C ASN A 33 -2.11 21.21 29.81
N THR A 34 -1.14 20.57 29.16
CA THR A 34 -0.62 21.05 27.86
C THR A 34 -1.67 20.92 26.75
N PHE A 35 -2.44 19.83 26.70
CA PHE A 35 -3.56 19.67 25.77
C PHE A 35 -4.63 20.75 26.00
N GLU A 36 -4.98 21.03 27.25
CA GLU A 36 -5.94 22.09 27.60
C GLU A 36 -5.46 23.50 27.24
N VAL A 37 -4.21 23.83 27.55
CA VAL A 37 -3.61 25.15 27.23
C VAL A 37 -3.48 25.37 25.73
N THR A 38 -3.22 24.31 24.96
CA THR A 38 -3.13 24.36 23.49
C THR A 38 -4.49 24.23 22.79
N GLY A 39 -5.56 23.99 23.54
CA GLY A 39 -6.91 23.81 22.99
C GLY A 39 -7.10 22.50 22.20
N ASN A 40 -6.23 21.51 22.41
CA ASN A 40 -6.32 20.20 21.75
C ASN A 40 -7.18 19.24 22.58
N GLU A 41 -7.98 18.40 21.90
CA GLU A 41 -8.77 17.37 22.57
C GLU A 41 -7.87 16.29 23.19
N ILE A 42 -8.18 15.90 24.43
CA ILE A 42 -7.45 14.84 25.13
C ILE A 42 -7.81 13.49 24.48
N PRO A 43 -6.84 12.73 23.94
CA PRO A 43 -7.12 11.47 23.26
C PRO A 43 -7.68 10.43 24.24
N SER A 44 -8.78 9.79 23.84
CA SER A 44 -9.45 8.72 24.59
C SER A 44 -9.05 7.34 24.07
N ASN A 45 -9.03 6.34 24.95
CA ASN A 45 -8.86 4.95 24.56
C ASN A 45 -9.91 4.54 23.52
N SER A 46 -9.50 3.84 22.47
CA SER A 46 -10.37 3.47 21.36
C SER A 46 -10.09 2.04 20.92
N VAL A 47 -11.11 1.41 20.35
CA VAL A 47 -10.99 0.09 19.71
C VAL A 47 -11.48 0.23 18.28
N GLU A 48 -10.60 -0.05 17.33
CA GLU A 48 -10.88 -0.05 15.90
C GLU A 48 -10.95 -1.50 15.40
N VAL A 49 -12.04 -1.84 14.70
CA VAL A 49 -12.22 -3.18 14.11
C VAL A 49 -11.91 -3.10 12.63
N THR A 50 -10.88 -3.82 12.19
CA THR A 50 -10.56 -3.99 10.77
C THR A 50 -11.31 -5.19 10.20
N VAL A 51 -12.10 -4.94 9.16
CA VAL A 51 -12.86 -5.97 8.44
C VAL A 51 -11.99 -6.79 7.48
N PRO A 52 -12.44 -7.99 7.08
CA PRO A 52 -11.75 -8.80 6.08
C PRO A 52 -11.51 -8.08 4.76
N LYS A 53 -10.40 -8.43 4.11
CA LYS A 53 -10.05 -7.99 2.75
C LYS A 53 -9.63 -9.18 1.88
N LEU A 54 -9.98 -9.13 0.60
CA LEU A 54 -9.56 -10.11 -0.40
C LEU A 54 -8.82 -9.40 -1.53
N ILE A 55 -7.57 -9.77 -1.79
CA ILE A 55 -6.77 -9.22 -2.88
C ILE A 55 -6.66 -10.27 -3.96
N LEU A 56 -7.17 -9.97 -5.16
CA LEU A 56 -7.02 -10.81 -6.34
C LEU A 56 -5.98 -10.18 -7.26
N GLY A 57 -4.85 -10.84 -7.43
CA GLY A 57 -3.73 -10.36 -8.23
C GLY A 57 -3.55 -11.17 -9.51
N ALA A 58 -3.26 -10.47 -10.60
CA ALA A 58 -2.80 -11.04 -11.85
C ALA A 58 -1.53 -10.31 -12.27
N SER A 59 -0.48 -11.06 -12.59
CA SER A 59 0.77 -10.46 -13.07
C SER A 59 1.38 -11.27 -14.21
N ARG A 60 2.23 -10.59 -14.98
CA ARG A 60 2.97 -11.19 -16.08
C ARG A 60 4.35 -10.58 -16.17
N GLN A 61 5.34 -11.46 -16.26
CA GLN A 61 6.74 -11.08 -16.41
C GLN A 61 7.21 -11.29 -17.85
N PHE A 62 7.95 -10.32 -18.36
CA PHE A 62 8.61 -10.33 -19.64
C PHE A 62 10.13 -10.24 -19.41
N MET A 63 10.89 -11.08 -20.09
CA MET A 63 12.34 -11.03 -20.09
C MET A 63 12.79 -10.52 -21.46
N VAL A 64 13.53 -9.41 -21.50
CA VAL A 64 14.01 -8.79 -22.74
C VAL A 64 15.52 -8.58 -22.68
N TRP A 65 16.11 -8.27 -23.84
CA TRP A 65 17.55 -8.03 -24.01
C TRP A 65 18.43 -9.16 -23.45
N LYS A 66 18.24 -10.37 -23.99
CA LYS A 66 18.94 -11.60 -23.56
C LYS A 66 18.79 -11.84 -22.05
N GLU A 67 17.58 -11.69 -21.54
CA GLU A 67 17.21 -11.91 -20.12
C GLU A 67 17.90 -10.97 -19.12
N ARG A 68 18.49 -9.87 -19.59
CA ARG A 68 19.14 -8.87 -18.72
C ARG A 68 18.15 -7.87 -18.14
N ILE A 69 17.00 -7.68 -18.80
CA ILE A 69 15.94 -6.79 -18.34
C ILE A 69 14.69 -7.60 -18.05
N SER A 70 14.18 -7.49 -16.84
CA SER A 70 12.86 -7.98 -16.45
C SER A 70 11.87 -6.83 -16.48
N ILE A 71 10.67 -7.07 -17.02
CA ILE A 71 9.54 -6.16 -16.94
C ILE A 71 8.38 -6.96 -16.36
N LEU A 72 7.92 -6.60 -15.17
CA LEU A 72 6.76 -7.17 -14.52
C LEU A 72 5.63 -6.16 -14.61
N ALA A 73 4.47 -6.57 -15.10
CA ALA A 73 3.24 -5.80 -15.00
C ALA A 73 2.25 -6.56 -14.11
N GLU A 74 1.53 -5.83 -13.26
CA GLU A 74 0.53 -6.38 -12.36
C GLU A 74 -0.75 -5.55 -12.29
N LEU A 75 -1.85 -6.25 -12.07
CA LEU A 75 -3.16 -5.72 -11.71
C LEU A 75 -3.62 -6.44 -10.45
N ASN A 76 -3.98 -5.67 -9.44
CA ASN A 76 -4.55 -6.16 -8.20
C ASN A 76 -5.96 -5.57 -8.02
N LEU A 77 -6.92 -6.40 -7.66
CA LEU A 77 -8.27 -6.01 -7.29
C LEU A 77 -8.40 -6.20 -5.77
N VAL A 78 -8.43 -5.09 -5.04
CA VAL A 78 -8.56 -5.08 -3.59
C VAL A 78 -10.03 -4.99 -3.22
N ASN A 79 -10.51 -6.02 -2.53
CA ASN A 79 -11.89 -6.22 -2.16
C ASN A 79 -12.04 -6.01 -0.66
N THR A 80 -12.98 -5.16 -0.27
CA THR A 80 -13.26 -4.79 1.12
C THR A 80 -14.73 -5.02 1.42
N PHE A 81 -15.04 -5.55 2.61
CA PHE A 81 -16.39 -6.00 2.99
C PHE A 81 -16.99 -5.17 4.14
N ASP A 82 -16.52 -3.93 4.34
CA ASP A 82 -17.06 -2.94 5.29
C ASP A 82 -18.21 -2.09 4.72
N GLY A 83 -18.73 -2.46 3.55
CA GLY A 83 -19.81 -1.76 2.87
C GLY A 83 -19.34 -0.71 1.86
N LYS A 84 -20.04 0.42 1.79
CA LYS A 84 -19.83 1.46 0.76
C LYS A 84 -18.58 2.29 1.04
N ARG A 85 -17.53 2.05 0.27
CA ARG A 85 -16.37 2.94 0.16
C ARG A 85 -16.45 3.81 -1.09
N ASN A 86 -15.66 4.88 -1.12
CA ASN A 86 -15.51 5.73 -2.29
C ASN A 86 -14.62 5.13 -3.39
N THR A 87 -14.62 3.81 -3.55
CA THR A 87 -13.81 3.09 -4.54
C THR A 87 -14.50 3.03 -5.91
N VAL A 88 -13.82 2.43 -6.91
CA VAL A 88 -14.29 2.35 -8.30
C VAL A 88 -15.60 1.57 -8.41
N ILE A 89 -15.70 0.41 -7.76
CA ILE A 89 -16.95 -0.35 -7.64
C ILE A 89 -17.37 -0.33 -6.18
N LYS A 90 -18.59 0.14 -5.91
CA LYS A 90 -19.15 0.23 -4.57
C LYS A 90 -20.54 -0.37 -4.51
N THR A 91 -20.73 -1.28 -3.57
CA THR A 91 -22.02 -1.88 -3.23
C THR A 91 -22.23 -1.76 -1.72
N ASP A 92 -23.44 -2.05 -1.23
CA ASP A 92 -23.74 -2.01 0.20
C ASP A 92 -22.99 -3.07 1.03
N VAL A 93 -22.48 -4.13 0.38
CA VAL A 93 -21.83 -5.26 1.06
C VAL A 93 -20.33 -5.38 0.74
N TRP A 94 -19.88 -4.77 -0.35
CA TRP A 94 -18.52 -4.92 -0.85
C TRP A 94 -18.09 -3.74 -1.73
N SER A 95 -16.82 -3.39 -1.63
CA SER A 95 -16.17 -2.34 -2.42
C SER A 95 -14.88 -2.86 -3.04
N MET A 96 -14.59 -2.46 -4.29
CA MET A 96 -13.43 -2.90 -5.06
C MET A 96 -12.60 -1.73 -5.58
N GLU A 97 -11.30 -1.83 -5.33
CA GLU A 97 -10.30 -0.88 -5.79
C GLU A 97 -9.28 -1.59 -6.70
N PRO A 98 -9.17 -1.18 -7.97
CA PRO A 98 -8.11 -1.65 -8.85
C PRO A 98 -6.79 -0.90 -8.57
N MET A 99 -5.70 -1.65 -8.51
CA MET A 99 -4.34 -1.14 -8.40
C MET A 99 -3.50 -1.70 -9.54
N LEU A 100 -2.70 -0.85 -10.17
CA LEU A 100 -1.85 -1.21 -11.30
C LEU A 100 -0.40 -0.94 -10.92
N GLY A 101 0.49 -1.88 -11.25
CA GLY A 101 1.91 -1.81 -10.93
C GLY A 101 2.77 -2.27 -12.09
N THR A 102 3.98 -1.71 -12.16
CA THR A 102 5.04 -2.18 -13.04
C THR A 102 6.38 -2.13 -12.32
N GLU A 103 7.22 -3.12 -12.59
CA GLU A 103 8.61 -3.17 -12.15
C GLU A 103 9.51 -3.46 -13.33
N ILE A 104 10.53 -2.63 -13.51
CA ILE A 104 11.61 -2.82 -14.49
C ILE A 104 12.87 -3.15 -13.72
N GLY A 105 13.39 -4.36 -13.91
CA GLY A 105 14.63 -4.83 -13.31
C GLY A 105 15.77 -4.92 -14.32
N TYR A 106 16.99 -4.58 -13.91
CA TYR A 106 18.21 -4.82 -14.66
C TYR A 106 19.14 -5.77 -13.90
N LYS A 107 19.43 -6.91 -14.52
CA LYS A 107 20.30 -7.99 -14.01
C LYS A 107 19.93 -8.49 -12.61
N ASN A 108 18.68 -8.32 -12.18
CA ASN A 108 18.22 -8.57 -10.81
C ASN A 108 19.03 -7.82 -9.73
N ILE A 109 19.65 -6.69 -10.11
CA ILE A 109 20.44 -5.84 -9.22
C ILE A 109 19.74 -4.50 -9.02
N VAL A 110 19.29 -3.86 -10.10
CA VAL A 110 18.60 -2.56 -10.04
C VAL A 110 17.15 -2.76 -10.39
N PHE A 111 16.25 -2.12 -9.65
CA PHE A 111 14.81 -2.21 -9.86
C PHE A 111 14.22 -0.80 -9.84
N LEU A 112 13.37 -0.50 -10.82
CA LEU A 112 12.55 0.70 -10.87
C LEU A 112 11.09 0.27 -10.83
N ARG A 113 10.31 0.91 -9.97
CA ARG A 113 8.91 0.57 -9.73
C ARG A 113 8.06 1.79 -9.94
N GLY A 114 6.90 1.56 -10.53
CA GLY A 114 5.86 2.56 -10.68
C GLY A 114 4.51 1.90 -10.51
N GLY A 115 3.58 2.60 -9.89
CA GLY A 115 2.23 2.08 -9.73
C GLY A 115 1.24 3.19 -9.44
N ILE A 116 -0.02 2.87 -9.68
CA ILE A 116 -1.15 3.70 -9.29
C ILE A 116 -2.11 2.85 -8.47
N GLY A 117 -2.61 3.45 -7.40
CA GLY A 117 -3.64 2.85 -6.56
C GLY A 117 -4.48 3.97 -5.94
N ASN A 118 -5.23 3.63 -4.90
CA ASN A 118 -6.09 4.55 -4.16
C ASN A 118 -7.04 5.34 -5.07
N ILE A 119 -7.62 4.67 -6.07
CA ILE A 119 -8.55 5.33 -7.00
C ILE A 119 -9.87 5.53 -6.28
N GLN A 120 -10.13 6.77 -5.86
CA GLN A 120 -11.27 7.11 -5.02
C GLN A 120 -12.04 8.34 -5.54
N LYS A 121 -13.31 8.46 -5.16
CA LYS A 121 -14.09 9.69 -5.34
C LYS A 121 -13.99 10.57 -4.10
N ALA A 122 -13.43 11.76 -4.25
CA ALA A 122 -13.27 12.76 -3.19
C ALA A 122 -14.01 14.04 -3.55
N LEU A 123 -14.43 14.82 -2.56
CA LEU A 123 -14.82 16.20 -2.83
C LEU A 123 -13.59 17.02 -3.23
N ASN A 124 -13.77 17.93 -4.18
CA ASN A 124 -12.72 18.88 -4.53
C ASN A 124 -12.44 19.86 -3.37
N ALA A 125 -11.29 20.54 -3.44
CA ALA A 125 -10.88 21.50 -2.41
C ALA A 125 -11.88 22.65 -2.16
N LYS A 126 -12.84 22.89 -3.07
CA LYS A 126 -13.90 23.90 -2.95
C LYS A 126 -15.21 23.36 -2.38
N GLY A 127 -15.30 22.07 -2.09
CA GLY A 127 -16.49 21.47 -1.49
C GLY A 127 -17.71 21.38 -2.42
N ASN A 128 -17.56 21.59 -3.73
CA ASN A 128 -18.71 21.77 -4.63
C ASN A 128 -18.88 20.67 -5.69
N ALA A 129 -17.90 19.80 -5.88
CA ALA A 129 -17.99 18.71 -6.83
C ALA A 129 -17.15 17.50 -6.39
N TYR A 130 -17.63 16.30 -6.72
CA TYR A 130 -16.86 15.07 -6.58
C TYR A 130 -15.88 14.92 -7.75
N THR A 131 -14.60 14.74 -7.43
CA THR A 131 -13.53 14.43 -8.37
C THR A 131 -12.98 13.03 -8.10
N THR A 132 -12.42 12.39 -9.13
CA THR A 132 -11.70 11.12 -8.95
C THR A 132 -10.25 11.44 -8.62
N THR A 133 -9.79 10.97 -7.47
CA THR A 133 -8.40 11.03 -7.02
C THR A 133 -7.71 9.70 -7.27
N MET A 134 -6.40 9.74 -7.44
CA MET A 134 -5.56 8.54 -7.54
C MET A 134 -4.21 8.83 -6.91
N GLN A 135 -3.59 7.80 -6.35
CA GLN A 135 -2.29 7.89 -5.70
C GLN A 135 -1.21 7.26 -6.60
N PRO A 136 -0.42 8.07 -7.32
CA PRO A 136 0.76 7.60 -8.03
C PRO A 136 1.90 7.34 -7.05
N ASN A 137 2.61 6.24 -7.26
CA ASN A 137 3.75 5.83 -6.45
C ASN A 137 4.92 5.46 -7.34
N ILE A 138 6.14 5.82 -6.93
CA ILE A 138 7.38 5.37 -7.56
C ILE A 138 8.30 4.76 -6.51
N GLY A 139 9.17 3.87 -6.95
CA GLY A 139 10.23 3.35 -6.11
C GLY A 139 11.46 2.96 -6.92
N ALA A 140 12.59 2.91 -6.24
CA ALA A 140 13.84 2.42 -6.77
C ALA A 140 14.48 1.49 -5.74
N GLY A 141 15.09 0.41 -6.22
CA GLY A 141 15.73 -0.58 -5.38
C GLY A 141 17.07 -1.02 -5.96
N VAL A 142 18.03 -1.28 -5.09
CA VAL A 142 19.28 -1.95 -5.42
C VAL A 142 19.45 -3.16 -4.53
N LYS A 143 19.71 -4.31 -5.14
CA LYS A 143 20.08 -5.54 -4.47
C LYS A 143 21.46 -5.98 -4.92
N TYR A 144 22.37 -6.12 -3.98
CA TYR A 144 23.70 -6.65 -4.22
C TYR A 144 24.11 -7.62 -3.12
N LYS A 145 24.29 -8.89 -3.50
CA LYS A 145 24.61 -9.99 -2.57
C LYS A 145 23.60 -10.06 -1.42
N ILE A 146 24.05 -9.77 -0.20
CA ILE A 146 23.26 -9.82 1.03
C ILE A 146 22.56 -8.50 1.35
N PHE A 147 22.87 -7.42 0.64
CA PHE A 147 22.30 -6.10 0.88
C PHE A 147 21.19 -5.82 -0.13
N ALA A 148 20.05 -5.36 0.35
CA ALA A 148 19.01 -4.75 -0.46
C ALA A 148 18.60 -3.41 0.17
N LEU A 149 18.60 -2.36 -0.65
CA LEU A 149 18.15 -1.03 -0.28
C LEU A 149 17.02 -0.64 -1.22
N ASP A 150 15.86 -0.32 -0.67
CA ASP A 150 14.69 0.13 -1.41
C ASP A 150 14.26 1.50 -0.89
N TYR A 151 13.88 2.36 -1.83
CA TYR A 151 13.29 3.66 -1.56
C TYR A 151 11.97 3.76 -2.33
N ALA A 152 10.93 4.23 -1.66
CA ALA A 152 9.62 4.49 -2.26
C ALA A 152 9.15 5.90 -1.90
N TYR A 153 8.53 6.56 -2.89
CA TYR A 153 7.86 7.83 -2.74
C TYR A 153 6.40 7.67 -3.17
N THR A 154 5.49 7.90 -2.22
CA THR A 154 4.05 7.74 -2.41
C THR A 154 3.34 9.08 -2.57
N ASP A 155 2.21 9.05 -3.28
CA ASP A 155 1.37 10.22 -3.60
C ASP A 155 2.13 11.39 -4.24
N ILE A 156 2.75 11.09 -5.38
CA ILE A 156 3.53 12.09 -6.12
C ILE A 156 2.60 13.21 -6.61
N GLY A 157 2.87 14.42 -6.13
CA GLY A 157 2.15 15.61 -6.54
C GLY A 157 0.81 15.82 -5.83
N ASP A 158 0.60 15.17 -4.68
CA ASP A 158 -0.56 15.36 -3.79
C ASP A 158 -1.88 15.26 -4.57
N ARG A 159 -1.97 14.19 -5.37
CA ARG A 159 -3.07 13.96 -6.32
C ARG A 159 -4.19 13.14 -5.69
N SER A 160 -4.01 12.72 -4.44
CA SER A 160 -5.01 12.03 -3.65
C SER A 160 -5.27 12.72 -2.31
N LEU A 161 -6.24 12.21 -1.55
CA LEU A 161 -6.46 12.65 -0.17
C LEU A 161 -5.46 12.02 0.82
N ALA A 162 -4.62 11.08 0.35
CA ALA A 162 -3.61 10.44 1.18
C ALA A 162 -2.42 11.38 1.39
N LEU A 163 -1.70 11.19 2.50
CA LEU A 163 -0.44 11.90 2.72
C LEU A 163 0.67 11.27 1.87
N TYR A 164 1.51 12.11 1.26
CA TYR A 164 2.73 11.64 0.62
C TYR A 164 3.70 11.10 1.67
N SER A 165 4.52 10.13 1.30
CA SER A 165 5.48 9.51 2.23
C SER A 165 6.75 9.07 1.54
N HIS A 166 7.86 9.19 2.26
CA HIS A 166 9.17 8.67 1.88
C HIS A 166 9.47 7.44 2.73
N ILE A 167 9.61 6.29 2.10
CA ILE A 167 9.86 5.02 2.78
C ILE A 167 11.23 4.51 2.35
N ILE A 168 12.11 4.28 3.31
CA ILE A 168 13.44 3.70 3.10
C ILE A 168 13.46 2.34 3.79
N SER A 169 13.82 1.28 3.06
CA SER A 169 13.95 -0.07 3.58
C SER A 169 15.35 -0.61 3.32
N LEU A 170 16.02 -1.07 4.38
CA LEU A 170 17.30 -1.76 4.30
C LEU A 170 17.11 -3.21 4.76
N LYS A 171 17.50 -4.15 3.92
CA LYS A 171 17.50 -5.58 4.22
C LYS A 171 18.91 -6.14 4.14
N ILE A 172 19.27 -6.93 5.15
CA ILE A 172 20.56 -7.64 5.23
C ILE A 172 20.27 -9.13 5.42
N ASP A 173 20.67 -9.95 4.45
CA ASP A 173 20.51 -11.40 4.49
C ASP A 173 21.70 -12.05 5.22
N ILE A 174 21.51 -12.45 6.48
CA ILE A 174 22.55 -13.09 7.30
C ILE A 174 22.44 -14.62 7.19
N ASN A 175 23.32 -15.23 6.41
CA ASN A 175 23.44 -16.70 6.33
C ASN A 175 24.52 -17.19 7.31
N LYS A 176 24.09 -17.75 8.45
CA LYS A 176 24.99 -18.49 9.35
C LYS A 176 25.29 -19.85 8.73
N LYS A 177 26.54 -20.10 8.32
CA LYS A 177 26.95 -21.46 7.96
C LYS A 177 26.80 -22.38 9.19
N PRO A 178 26.16 -23.55 9.08
CA PRO A 178 26.25 -24.55 10.13
C PRO A 178 27.72 -24.96 10.30
N LYS A 179 28.16 -25.06 11.56
CA LYS A 179 29.49 -25.58 11.91
C LYS A 179 29.54 -27.08 11.67
#